data_AF-A0A2H4VB45-F1
#
_entry.id   AF-A0A2H4VB45-F1
#
_cell.length_a   1.000
_cell.length_b   1.000
_cell.length_c   1.000
_cell.angle_alpha   90.00
_cell.angle_beta   90.00
_cell.angle_gamma   90.00
#
_symmetry.space_group_name_H-M   'P 1'
#
loop_
_entity.id
_entity.type
_entity.pdbx_description
1 polymer ?
#
loop_
_entity_poly.entity_id
_entity_poly.type
_entity_poly.pdbx_seq_one_letter_code
_entity_poly.pdbx_strand_id
1 'polypeptide(L)'
;MTTEQVCNASGVVKDYVEANHIIPSGVDVDENPVSMPQYLQLSTIAVLNINNDSNATIPITSCNNPAYPSETAGSRNINKTEYLDIVNRVNTFINNYGVAPNYASTSTGTIRYESLIYLYAQILNSYKINGILPDYITMNTWTVVSNPNTVFISMEDINNASGRVKTFIETNDCLPNYVTISGRQITMPQFLSLTTTAVLNINASLNTSIILKNFGNAENPLETITNGNVNSTEYLDIANRVKNFMYSNGVAPNYASTSLGKMRFETLIYTFSRILNSYTVNNNTLPSYITVNTWINGTNVIGSTLFGYVEKAFYGNLTSNQTIVLIVGIHPLENGIHTAIINALISKSSSLAKRFVIYMVHVTKDASDYSKGRMNGQLLGQNFIVPDIASENPMLVVDNHENKGNESGYTYSRFLYPISNTTITMTYANEIITEMPFLAVYTPPNPTSPQYVTIPIANQGITTLIYETYLYDSVSKKEDDANLLIDALDILQD
;
A
#
# COMPACT_ATOMS: atom_id res chain seq x y z
N MET A 1 -32.19 -16.47 -29.11
CA MET A 1 -30.98 -15.90 -28.47
C MET A 1 -30.01 -16.99 -28.09
N THR A 2 -28.72 -16.68 -28.06
CA THR A 2 -27.66 -17.51 -27.48
C THR A 2 -27.39 -17.06 -26.05
N THR A 3 -26.78 -17.93 -25.26
CA THR A 3 -26.27 -17.58 -23.92
C THR A 3 -25.34 -16.38 -23.96
N GLU A 4 -24.45 -16.30 -24.95
CA GLU A 4 -23.50 -15.20 -25.12
C GLU A 4 -24.19 -13.84 -25.33
N GLN A 5 -25.25 -13.80 -26.14
CA GLN A 5 -26.04 -12.59 -26.35
C GLN A 5 -26.69 -12.09 -25.05
N VAL A 6 -27.20 -13.00 -24.22
CA VAL A 6 -27.77 -12.66 -22.91
C VAL A 6 -26.67 -12.19 -21.93
N CYS A 7 -25.49 -12.80 -21.97
CA CYS A 7 -24.32 -12.35 -21.19
C CYS A 7 -23.88 -10.93 -21.57
N ASN A 8 -23.91 -10.59 -22.87
CA ASN A 8 -23.61 -9.24 -23.35
C ASN A 8 -24.63 -8.21 -22.83
N ALA A 9 -25.92 -8.49 -22.94
CA ALA A 9 -26.98 -7.65 -22.39
C ALA A 9 -26.87 -7.50 -20.86
N SER A 10 -26.39 -8.54 -20.16
CA SER A 10 -26.22 -8.54 -18.71
C SER A 10 -25.16 -7.53 -18.23
N GLY A 11 -24.09 -7.33 -19.00
CA GLY A 11 -23.14 -6.24 -18.73
C GLY A 11 -23.82 -4.86 -18.82
N VAL A 12 -24.64 -4.64 -19.86
CA VAL A 12 -25.39 -3.38 -20.05
C VAL A 12 -26.37 -3.12 -18.90
N VAL A 13 -27.14 -4.13 -18.49
CA VAL A 13 -28.08 -4.00 -17.36
C VAL A 13 -27.35 -3.70 -16.06
N LYS A 14 -26.25 -4.40 -15.77
CA LYS A 14 -25.41 -4.16 -14.59
C LYS A 14 -24.93 -2.70 -14.56
N ASP A 15 -24.31 -2.24 -15.64
CA ASP A 15 -23.71 -0.92 -15.69
C ASP A 15 -24.76 0.20 -15.64
N TYR A 16 -25.93 -0.02 -16.26
CA TYR A 16 -27.06 0.90 -16.16
C TYR A 16 -27.58 1.03 -14.72
N VAL A 17 -27.74 -0.09 -14.01
CA VAL A 17 -28.19 -0.09 -12.60
C VAL A 17 -27.18 0.63 -11.71
N GLU A 18 -25.89 0.37 -11.89
CA GLU A 18 -24.83 1.00 -11.09
C GLU A 18 -24.72 2.51 -11.35
N ALA A 19 -24.98 2.96 -12.59
CA ALA A 19 -24.91 4.37 -12.95
C ALA A 19 -26.17 5.17 -12.58
N ASN A 20 -27.36 4.56 -12.66
CA ASN A 20 -28.64 5.26 -12.54
C ASN A 20 -29.40 4.94 -11.25
N HIS A 21 -28.98 3.92 -10.50
CA HIS A 21 -29.66 3.47 -9.27
C HIS A 21 -31.13 3.06 -9.49
N ILE A 22 -31.47 2.66 -10.72
CA ILE A 22 -32.78 2.19 -11.13
C ILE A 22 -32.62 1.05 -12.13
N ILE A 23 -33.66 0.24 -12.30
CA ILE A 23 -33.69 -0.76 -13.37
C ILE A 23 -34.04 -0.07 -14.70
N PRO A 24 -33.39 -0.42 -15.82
CA PRO A 24 -33.80 0.11 -17.11
C PRO A 24 -35.22 -0.34 -17.48
N SER A 25 -35.91 0.37 -18.38
CA SER A 25 -37.24 -0.06 -18.85
C SER A 25 -37.18 -1.33 -19.72
N GLY A 26 -36.02 -1.62 -20.30
CA GLY A 26 -35.73 -2.78 -21.14
C GLY A 26 -34.26 -2.78 -21.56
N VAL A 27 -33.85 -3.81 -22.31
CA VAL A 27 -32.50 -3.95 -22.85
C VAL A 27 -32.56 -4.65 -24.20
N ASP A 28 -31.62 -4.37 -25.10
CA ASP A 28 -31.49 -5.12 -26.34
C ASP A 28 -30.69 -6.40 -26.11
N VAL A 29 -31.22 -7.52 -26.58
CA VAL A 29 -30.49 -8.80 -26.67
C VAL A 29 -30.37 -9.11 -28.15
N ASP A 30 -29.18 -8.98 -28.72
CA ASP A 30 -28.95 -9.18 -30.16
C ASP A 30 -29.89 -8.34 -31.04
N GLU A 31 -29.90 -7.02 -30.84
CA GLU A 31 -30.78 -6.05 -31.54
C GLU A 31 -32.29 -6.24 -31.32
N ASN A 32 -32.69 -7.21 -30.49
CA ASN A 32 -34.10 -7.40 -30.14
C ASN A 32 -34.40 -6.74 -28.79
N PRO A 33 -35.27 -5.72 -28.75
CA PRO A 33 -35.64 -5.07 -27.50
C PRO A 33 -36.49 -6.03 -26.65
N VAL A 34 -36.08 -6.22 -25.39
CA VAL A 34 -36.82 -7.01 -24.42
C VAL A 34 -37.12 -6.19 -23.16
N SER A 35 -38.29 -6.42 -22.57
CA SER A 35 -38.64 -5.84 -21.27
C SER A 35 -37.83 -6.50 -20.14
N MET A 36 -37.76 -5.87 -18.97
CA MET A 36 -37.02 -6.45 -17.86
C MET A 36 -37.57 -7.76 -17.29
N PRO A 37 -38.89 -8.03 -17.28
CA PRO A 37 -39.42 -9.34 -16.97
C PRO A 37 -38.97 -10.41 -17.97
N GLN A 38 -38.89 -10.07 -19.27
CA GLN A 38 -38.38 -10.96 -20.30
C GLN A 38 -36.88 -11.18 -20.12
N TYR A 39 -36.10 -10.13 -19.87
CA TYR A 39 -34.68 -10.23 -19.55
C TYR A 39 -34.44 -11.15 -18.34
N LEU A 40 -35.23 -11.02 -17.27
CA LEU A 40 -35.12 -11.91 -16.11
C LEU A 40 -35.28 -13.37 -16.53
N GLN A 41 -36.29 -13.70 -17.34
CA GLN A 41 -36.47 -15.06 -17.85
C GLN A 41 -35.27 -15.51 -18.70
N LEU A 42 -34.83 -14.69 -19.67
CA LEU A 42 -33.68 -15.00 -20.52
C LEU A 42 -32.42 -15.25 -19.68
N SER A 43 -32.20 -14.44 -18.64
CA SER A 43 -31.06 -14.57 -17.73
C SER A 43 -31.11 -15.89 -16.95
N THR A 44 -32.30 -16.31 -16.49
CA THR A 44 -32.44 -17.61 -15.81
C THR A 44 -32.14 -18.79 -16.72
N ILE A 45 -32.63 -18.76 -17.97
CA ILE A 45 -32.35 -19.81 -18.95
C ILE A 45 -30.86 -19.83 -19.30
N ALA A 46 -30.23 -18.66 -19.48
CA ALA A 46 -28.81 -18.55 -19.76
C ALA A 46 -27.96 -19.16 -18.63
N VAL A 47 -28.26 -18.85 -17.36
CA VAL A 47 -27.54 -19.46 -16.22
C VAL A 47 -27.73 -20.99 -16.18
N LEU A 48 -28.94 -21.50 -16.45
CA LEU A 48 -29.17 -22.96 -16.50
C LEU A 48 -28.46 -23.63 -17.67
N ASN A 49 -28.44 -22.98 -18.83
CA ASN A 49 -27.70 -23.47 -19.99
C ASN A 49 -26.21 -23.58 -19.68
N ILE A 50 -25.61 -22.54 -19.09
CA ILE A 50 -24.20 -22.54 -18.67
C ILE A 50 -23.95 -23.66 -17.66
N ASN A 51 -24.80 -23.79 -16.63
CA ASN A 51 -24.61 -24.81 -15.59
C ASN A 51 -24.68 -26.25 -16.13
N ASN A 52 -25.41 -26.47 -17.23
CA ASN A 52 -25.61 -27.78 -17.84
C ASN A 52 -24.75 -27.99 -19.10
N ASP A 53 -23.76 -27.13 -19.36
CA ASP A 53 -22.93 -27.14 -20.58
C ASP A 53 -23.77 -27.21 -21.88
N SER A 54 -24.92 -26.52 -21.88
CA SER A 54 -25.91 -26.54 -22.95
C SER A 54 -25.80 -25.32 -23.86
N ASN A 55 -25.79 -25.56 -25.17
CA ASN A 55 -25.86 -24.53 -26.21
C ASN A 55 -27.28 -24.32 -26.74
N ALA A 56 -28.31 -24.72 -25.99
CA ALA A 56 -29.70 -24.58 -26.40
C ALA A 56 -30.06 -23.11 -26.67
N THR A 57 -30.83 -22.88 -27.72
CA THR A 57 -31.34 -21.54 -28.03
C THR A 57 -32.36 -21.11 -26.98
N ILE A 58 -32.31 -19.82 -26.65
CA ILE A 58 -33.18 -19.20 -25.66
C ILE A 58 -34.29 -18.43 -26.42
N PRO A 59 -35.55 -18.89 -26.39
CA PRO A 59 -36.65 -18.18 -27.03
C PRO A 59 -37.08 -16.97 -26.20
N ILE A 60 -37.44 -15.87 -26.87
CA ILE A 60 -38.15 -14.77 -26.22
C ILE A 60 -39.59 -15.20 -26.03
N THR A 61 -40.07 -15.18 -24.79
CA THR A 61 -41.49 -15.41 -24.48
C THR A 61 -42.12 -14.19 -23.85
N SER A 62 -43.45 -14.14 -23.82
CA SER A 62 -44.16 -13.06 -23.12
C SER A 62 -43.97 -13.22 -21.62
N CYS A 63 -43.58 -12.14 -20.94
CA CYS A 63 -43.44 -12.10 -19.49
C CYS A 63 -43.91 -10.75 -18.98
N ASN A 64 -44.93 -10.75 -18.13
CA ASN A 64 -45.50 -9.54 -17.55
C ASN A 64 -44.72 -9.06 -16.32
N ASN A 65 -44.89 -7.79 -15.97
CA ASN A 65 -44.33 -7.20 -14.75
C ASN A 65 -44.91 -7.86 -13.47
N PRO A 66 -44.11 -7.98 -12.40
CA PRO A 66 -44.62 -8.38 -11.10
C PRO A 66 -45.60 -7.32 -10.56
N ALA A 67 -46.54 -7.74 -9.72
CA ALA A 67 -47.53 -6.82 -9.14
C ALA A 67 -47.03 -6.09 -7.90
N TYR A 68 -46.36 -6.80 -6.98
CA TYR A 68 -45.99 -6.30 -5.66
C TYR A 68 -44.63 -6.86 -5.20
N PRO A 69 -43.50 -6.38 -5.76
CA PRO A 69 -42.18 -6.83 -5.33
C PRO A 69 -41.94 -6.63 -3.82
N SER A 70 -41.33 -7.63 -3.16
CA SER A 70 -41.12 -7.60 -1.71
C SER A 70 -39.78 -8.24 -1.30
N GLU A 71 -39.02 -7.56 -0.45
CA GLU A 71 -37.70 -7.99 0.01
C GLU A 71 -37.63 -7.97 1.53
N THR A 72 -37.15 -9.08 2.10
CA THR A 72 -36.98 -9.25 3.55
C THR A 72 -35.59 -9.78 3.91
N ALA A 73 -34.86 -10.36 2.95
CA ALA A 73 -33.49 -10.78 3.17
C ALA A 73 -32.55 -9.56 3.25
N GLY A 74 -31.58 -9.60 4.17
CA GLY A 74 -30.49 -8.64 4.22
C GLY A 74 -29.38 -8.94 3.20
N SER A 75 -28.51 -7.95 2.95
CA SER A 75 -27.36 -8.12 2.05
C SER A 75 -26.41 -9.20 2.57
N ARG A 76 -26.04 -10.16 1.72
CA ARG A 76 -25.18 -11.29 2.07
C ARG A 76 -24.59 -11.98 0.84
N ASN A 77 -23.63 -12.87 1.05
CA ASN A 77 -23.19 -13.79 0.00
C ASN A 77 -24.22 -14.93 -0.17
N ILE A 78 -24.52 -15.27 -1.42
CA ILE A 78 -25.33 -16.41 -1.84
C ILE A 78 -24.41 -17.35 -2.62
N ASN A 79 -24.24 -18.59 -2.14
CA ASN A 79 -23.35 -19.56 -2.79
C ASN A 79 -23.96 -20.10 -4.08
N LYS A 80 -23.12 -20.78 -4.88
CA LYS A 80 -23.49 -21.37 -6.18
C LYS A 80 -24.71 -22.28 -6.13
N THR A 81 -24.76 -23.18 -5.17
CA THR A 81 -25.90 -24.08 -5.00
C THR A 81 -27.20 -23.30 -4.77
N GLU A 82 -27.18 -22.29 -3.89
CA GLU A 82 -28.37 -21.50 -3.58
C GLU A 82 -28.81 -20.62 -4.76
N TYR A 83 -27.89 -19.91 -5.44
CA TYR A 83 -28.33 -19.08 -6.57
C TYR A 83 -28.83 -19.92 -7.76
N LEU A 84 -28.30 -21.13 -7.98
CA LEU A 84 -28.79 -22.05 -9.02
C LEU A 84 -30.17 -22.62 -8.67
N ASP A 85 -30.44 -22.92 -7.40
CA ASP A 85 -31.79 -23.29 -6.94
C ASP A 85 -32.78 -22.14 -7.19
N ILE A 86 -32.40 -20.91 -6.83
CA ILE A 86 -33.24 -19.72 -7.07
C ILE A 86 -33.52 -19.54 -8.57
N VAL A 87 -32.50 -19.70 -9.44
CA VAL A 87 -32.66 -19.62 -10.90
C VAL A 87 -33.71 -20.60 -11.40
N ASN A 88 -33.63 -21.87 -10.97
CA ASN A 88 -34.57 -22.90 -11.36
C ASN A 88 -36.00 -22.54 -10.94
N ARG A 89 -36.21 -22.15 -9.68
CA ARG A 89 -37.53 -21.78 -9.17
C ARG A 89 -38.11 -20.55 -9.88
N VAL A 90 -37.30 -19.53 -10.15
CA VAL A 90 -37.72 -18.34 -10.88
C VAL A 90 -38.10 -18.68 -12.32
N ASN A 91 -37.28 -19.47 -13.02
CA ASN A 91 -37.58 -19.90 -14.39
C ASN A 91 -38.89 -20.72 -14.45
N THR A 92 -39.05 -21.70 -13.55
CA THR A 92 -40.29 -22.49 -13.45
C THR A 92 -41.51 -21.62 -13.16
N PHE A 93 -41.39 -20.64 -12.25
CA PHE A 93 -42.49 -19.72 -11.95
C PHE A 93 -42.90 -18.92 -13.20
N ILE A 94 -41.93 -18.33 -13.90
CA ILE A 94 -42.22 -17.54 -15.10
C ILE A 94 -42.87 -18.41 -16.18
N ASN A 95 -42.37 -19.63 -16.40
CA ASN A 95 -42.94 -20.55 -17.40
C ASN A 95 -44.38 -20.98 -17.07
N ASN A 96 -44.71 -21.12 -15.78
CA ASN A 96 -46.06 -21.52 -15.36
C ASN A 96 -47.08 -20.36 -15.41
N TYR A 97 -46.64 -19.12 -15.17
CA TYR A 97 -47.56 -18.01 -14.93
C TYR A 97 -47.44 -16.84 -15.94
N GLY A 98 -46.40 -16.82 -16.79
CA GLY A 98 -46.19 -15.75 -17.77
C GLY A 98 -45.95 -14.37 -17.13
N VAL A 99 -45.49 -14.32 -15.88
CA VAL A 99 -45.25 -13.10 -15.10
C VAL A 99 -43.99 -13.28 -14.25
N ALA A 100 -43.18 -12.23 -14.14
CA ALA A 100 -42.03 -12.24 -13.24
C ALA A 100 -42.49 -12.34 -11.78
N PRO A 101 -41.76 -13.08 -10.91
CA PRO A 101 -42.13 -13.22 -9.52
C PRO A 101 -41.94 -11.91 -8.77
N ASN A 102 -42.83 -11.62 -7.81
CA ASN A 102 -42.65 -10.54 -6.85
C ASN A 102 -41.34 -10.69 -6.05
N TYR A 103 -40.97 -11.95 -5.76
CA TYR A 103 -39.76 -12.31 -5.04
C TYR A 103 -39.38 -13.78 -5.26
N ALA A 104 -38.15 -14.13 -4.92
CA ALA A 104 -37.74 -15.50 -4.69
C ALA A 104 -37.35 -15.72 -3.22
N SER A 105 -37.84 -16.81 -2.64
CA SER A 105 -37.51 -17.19 -1.25
C SER A 105 -36.09 -17.71 -1.12
N THR A 106 -35.46 -17.46 0.01
CA THR A 106 -34.14 -17.95 0.43
C THR A 106 -34.19 -18.42 1.88
N SER A 107 -33.09 -19.01 2.37
CA SER A 107 -32.96 -19.43 3.77
C SER A 107 -33.10 -18.28 4.79
N THR A 108 -32.94 -17.03 4.37
CA THR A 108 -32.89 -15.85 5.26
C THR A 108 -33.92 -14.77 4.93
N GLY A 109 -34.90 -15.09 4.07
CA GLY A 109 -35.95 -14.14 3.64
C GLY A 109 -36.18 -14.18 2.14
N THR A 110 -36.71 -13.09 1.59
CA THR A 110 -37.08 -12.95 0.18
C THR A 110 -36.17 -11.96 -0.55
N ILE A 111 -35.80 -12.28 -1.80
CA ILE A 111 -35.12 -11.39 -2.74
C ILE A 111 -36.18 -10.87 -3.70
N ARG A 112 -36.38 -9.56 -3.79
CA ARG A 112 -37.39 -8.98 -4.69
C ARG A 112 -36.96 -9.05 -6.16
N TYR A 113 -37.93 -8.86 -7.05
CA TYR A 113 -37.75 -8.79 -8.50
C TYR A 113 -36.54 -7.97 -8.94
N GLU A 114 -36.37 -6.76 -8.42
CA GLU A 114 -35.33 -5.84 -8.84
C GLU A 114 -33.93 -6.35 -8.49
N SER A 115 -33.80 -6.90 -7.28
CA SER A 115 -32.58 -7.54 -6.80
C SER A 115 -32.26 -8.81 -7.62
N LEU A 116 -33.26 -9.58 -8.06
CA LEU A 116 -33.04 -10.75 -8.92
C LEU A 116 -32.45 -10.34 -10.28
N ILE A 117 -32.98 -9.28 -10.90
CA ILE A 117 -32.43 -8.75 -12.16
C ILE A 117 -30.96 -8.38 -12.00
N TYR A 118 -30.65 -7.56 -11.00
CA TYR A 118 -29.28 -7.08 -10.80
C TYR A 118 -28.33 -8.22 -10.40
N LEU A 119 -28.82 -9.20 -9.63
CA LEU A 119 -28.05 -10.39 -9.24
C LEU A 119 -27.68 -11.24 -10.46
N TYR A 120 -28.62 -11.51 -11.37
CA TYR A 120 -28.32 -12.31 -12.57
C TYR A 120 -27.53 -11.55 -13.63
N ALA A 121 -27.71 -10.22 -13.72
CA ALA A 121 -26.86 -9.37 -14.54
C ALA A 121 -25.38 -9.49 -14.13
N GLN A 122 -25.11 -9.44 -12.81
CA GLN A 122 -23.77 -9.61 -12.26
C GLN A 122 -23.18 -11.01 -12.46
N ILE A 123 -23.98 -12.07 -12.27
CA ILE A 123 -23.53 -13.46 -12.47
C ILE A 123 -23.13 -13.70 -13.93
N LEU A 124 -24.00 -13.31 -14.87
CA LEU A 124 -23.75 -13.53 -16.29
C LEU A 124 -22.62 -12.64 -16.83
N ASN A 125 -22.49 -11.40 -16.34
CA ASN A 125 -21.34 -10.56 -16.65
C ASN A 125 -20.02 -11.17 -16.09
N SER A 126 -20.06 -11.77 -14.90
CA SER A 126 -18.89 -12.47 -14.35
C SER A 126 -18.51 -13.69 -15.19
N TYR A 127 -19.50 -14.50 -15.59
CA TYR A 127 -19.28 -15.63 -16.49
C TYR A 127 -18.70 -15.18 -17.84
N LYS A 128 -19.20 -14.09 -18.43
CA LYS A 128 -18.66 -13.53 -19.67
C LYS A 128 -17.17 -13.25 -19.58
N ILE A 129 -16.70 -12.76 -18.44
CA ILE A 129 -15.30 -12.36 -18.25
C ILE A 129 -14.43 -13.57 -17.90
N ASN A 130 -14.93 -14.45 -17.04
CA ASN A 130 -14.11 -15.52 -16.44
C ASN A 130 -14.29 -16.89 -17.11
N GLY A 131 -15.33 -17.07 -17.93
CA GLY A 131 -15.69 -18.35 -18.55
C GLY A 131 -16.27 -19.40 -17.58
N ILE A 132 -16.44 -19.05 -16.31
CA ILE A 132 -16.91 -19.95 -15.24
C ILE A 132 -17.94 -19.21 -14.37
N LEU A 133 -19.01 -19.91 -13.98
CA LEU A 133 -20.00 -19.37 -13.05
C LEU A 133 -19.39 -19.17 -11.65
N PRO A 134 -19.53 -17.99 -11.02
CA PRO A 134 -18.92 -17.68 -9.74
C PRO A 134 -19.29 -18.65 -8.61
N ASP A 135 -18.38 -18.89 -7.66
CA ASP A 135 -18.67 -19.77 -6.50
C ASP A 135 -19.70 -19.16 -5.54
N TYR A 136 -19.81 -17.84 -5.54
CA TYR A 136 -20.85 -17.09 -4.84
C TYR A 136 -21.14 -15.77 -5.56
N ILE A 137 -22.26 -15.15 -5.21
CA ILE A 137 -22.61 -13.76 -5.56
C ILE A 137 -22.89 -12.97 -4.28
N THR A 138 -22.47 -11.70 -4.24
CA THR A 138 -22.87 -10.78 -3.16
C THR A 138 -24.23 -10.19 -3.50
N MET A 139 -25.28 -10.63 -2.81
CA MET A 139 -26.61 -10.01 -2.92
C MET A 139 -26.64 -8.74 -2.06
N ASN A 140 -26.86 -7.61 -2.70
CA ASN A 140 -27.17 -6.35 -2.04
C ASN A 140 -28.66 -6.07 -2.17
N THR A 141 -29.31 -5.67 -1.07
CA THR A 141 -30.73 -5.31 -1.12
C THR A 141 -30.98 -4.18 -2.11
N TRP A 142 -32.17 -4.15 -2.71
CA TRP A 142 -32.52 -3.09 -3.65
C TRP A 142 -32.50 -1.72 -2.98
N THR A 143 -32.83 -1.64 -1.69
CA THR A 143 -32.75 -0.38 -0.93
C THR A 143 -31.34 0.21 -0.87
N VAL A 144 -30.31 -0.64 -0.88
CA VAL A 144 -28.91 -0.22 -0.97
C VAL A 144 -28.55 0.14 -2.42
N VAL A 145 -28.89 -0.72 -3.37
CA VAL A 145 -28.53 -0.52 -4.80
C VAL A 145 -29.18 0.74 -5.39
N SER A 146 -30.46 0.97 -5.06
CA SER A 146 -31.25 2.11 -5.56
C SER A 146 -31.00 3.43 -4.85
N ASN A 147 -30.14 3.45 -3.83
CA ASN A 147 -29.75 4.70 -3.18
C ASN A 147 -28.73 5.45 -4.07
N PRO A 148 -29.03 6.69 -4.53
CA PRO A 148 -28.12 7.47 -5.37
C PRO A 148 -26.77 7.82 -4.72
N ASN A 149 -26.63 7.63 -3.40
CA ASN A 149 -25.38 7.84 -2.68
C ASN A 149 -24.51 6.57 -2.59
N THR A 150 -25.02 5.41 -3.04
CA THR A 150 -24.23 4.19 -3.09
C THR A 150 -23.13 4.34 -4.14
N VAL A 151 -21.88 4.09 -3.74
CA VAL A 151 -20.74 4.18 -4.65
C VAL A 151 -20.28 2.78 -5.00
N PHE A 152 -20.33 2.45 -6.30
CA PHE A 152 -19.81 1.21 -6.86
C PHE A 152 -18.38 1.42 -7.34
N ILE A 153 -17.45 0.58 -6.89
CA ILE A 153 -16.04 0.60 -7.30
C ILE A 153 -15.75 -0.66 -8.11
N SER A 154 -15.30 -0.51 -9.35
CA SER A 154 -15.01 -1.63 -10.24
C SER A 154 -13.77 -2.41 -9.79
N MET A 155 -13.68 -3.70 -10.16
CA MET A 155 -12.48 -4.51 -9.90
C MET A 155 -11.23 -3.95 -10.60
N GLU A 156 -11.40 -3.40 -11.81
CA GLU A 156 -10.32 -2.75 -12.57
C GLU A 156 -9.76 -1.53 -11.83
N ASP A 157 -10.64 -0.67 -11.31
CA ASP A 157 -10.26 0.50 -10.53
C ASP A 157 -9.48 0.13 -9.26
N ILE A 158 -9.90 -0.93 -8.56
CA ILE A 158 -9.22 -1.45 -7.36
C ILE A 158 -7.84 -2.00 -7.71
N ASN A 159 -7.73 -2.77 -8.79
CA ASN A 159 -6.46 -3.33 -9.25
C ASN A 159 -5.47 -2.21 -9.67
N ASN A 160 -5.95 -1.20 -10.39
CA ASN A 160 -5.15 -0.03 -10.77
C ASN A 160 -4.70 0.78 -9.54
N ALA A 161 -5.60 0.99 -8.57
CA ALA A 161 -5.26 1.64 -7.31
C ALA A 161 -4.25 0.85 -6.49
N SER A 162 -4.34 -0.49 -6.50
CA SER A 162 -3.40 -1.39 -5.82
C SER A 162 -1.98 -1.27 -6.37
N GLY A 163 -1.82 -1.15 -7.69
CA GLY A 163 -0.53 -0.83 -8.29
C GLY A 163 0.04 0.50 -7.79
N ARG A 164 -0.80 1.56 -7.74
CA ARG A 164 -0.37 2.88 -7.25
C ARG A 164 0.02 2.87 -5.78
N VAL A 165 -0.77 2.22 -4.91
CA VAL A 165 -0.48 2.13 -3.46
C VAL A 165 0.80 1.32 -3.23
N LYS A 166 0.98 0.19 -3.92
CA LYS A 166 2.24 -0.58 -3.89
C LYS A 166 3.44 0.31 -4.24
N THR A 167 3.40 1.00 -5.38
CA THR A 167 4.50 1.88 -5.82
C THR A 167 4.75 3.02 -4.84
N PHE A 168 3.69 3.62 -4.29
CA PHE A 168 3.83 4.67 -3.28
C PHE A 168 4.58 4.14 -2.05
N ILE A 169 4.17 3.00 -1.51
CA ILE A 169 4.80 2.40 -0.32
C ILE A 169 6.27 2.06 -0.60
N GLU A 170 6.57 1.48 -1.77
CA GLU A 170 7.95 1.14 -2.16
C GLU A 170 8.84 2.37 -2.39
N THR A 171 8.25 3.53 -2.67
CA THR A 171 9.00 4.77 -2.94
C THR A 171 9.16 5.63 -1.69
N ASN A 172 8.19 5.59 -0.78
CA ASN A 172 8.09 6.54 0.34
C ASN A 172 8.19 5.85 1.71
N ASP A 173 8.32 4.53 1.75
CA ASP A 173 8.39 3.70 2.95
C ASP A 173 7.26 3.97 3.97
N CYS A 174 6.12 4.46 3.51
CA CYS A 174 4.95 4.77 4.32
C CYS A 174 3.64 4.53 3.54
N LEU A 175 2.53 4.38 4.26
CA LEU A 175 1.22 4.37 3.62
C LEU A 175 0.85 5.76 3.09
N PRO A 176 0.18 5.87 1.92
CA PRO A 176 -0.44 7.12 1.54
C PRO A 176 -1.63 7.43 2.46
N ASN A 177 -1.94 8.71 2.67
CA ASN A 177 -3.13 9.11 3.45
C ASN A 177 -4.44 8.62 2.81
N TYR A 178 -4.48 8.57 1.48
CA TYR A 178 -5.58 8.08 0.67
C TYR A 178 -5.08 7.64 -0.70
N VAL A 179 -5.91 6.89 -1.44
CA VAL A 179 -5.73 6.65 -2.87
C VAL A 179 -6.92 7.21 -3.64
N THR A 180 -6.67 7.87 -4.77
CA THR A 180 -7.76 8.36 -5.61
C THR A 180 -8.28 7.24 -6.51
N ILE A 181 -9.59 7.00 -6.47
CA ILE A 181 -10.31 6.05 -7.33
C ILE A 181 -11.52 6.76 -7.94
N SER A 182 -11.60 6.80 -9.28
CA SER A 182 -12.72 7.42 -10.02
C SER A 182 -13.08 8.83 -9.51
N GLY A 183 -12.04 9.66 -9.30
CA GLY A 183 -12.14 11.03 -8.81
C GLY A 183 -12.38 11.21 -7.30
N ARG A 184 -12.47 10.12 -6.53
CA ARG A 184 -12.76 10.14 -5.09
C ARG A 184 -11.54 9.75 -4.26
N GLN A 185 -11.31 10.44 -3.15
CA GLN A 185 -10.29 10.04 -2.16
C GLN A 185 -10.80 8.87 -1.33
N ILE A 186 -10.13 7.73 -1.42
CA ILE A 186 -10.42 6.51 -0.67
C ILE A 186 -9.37 6.37 0.43
N THR A 187 -9.82 6.39 1.69
CA THR A 187 -8.94 6.21 2.85
C THR A 187 -8.35 4.81 2.91
N MET A 188 -7.24 4.64 3.63
CA MET A 188 -6.57 3.34 3.75
C MET A 188 -7.43 2.23 4.39
N PRO A 189 -8.27 2.49 5.42
CA PRO A 189 -9.23 1.49 5.90
C PRO A 189 -10.24 1.07 4.83
N GLN A 190 -10.82 2.02 4.09
CA GLN A 190 -11.73 1.69 2.98
C GLN A 190 -11.02 0.86 1.92
N PHE A 191 -9.78 1.23 1.58
CA PHE A 191 -8.96 0.53 0.61
C PHE A 191 -8.61 -0.90 1.04
N LEU A 192 -8.32 -1.13 2.32
CA LEU A 192 -8.12 -2.49 2.85
C LEU A 192 -9.37 -3.36 2.68
N SER A 193 -10.56 -2.82 2.94
CA SER A 193 -11.81 -3.55 2.70
C SER A 193 -12.05 -3.85 1.22
N LEU A 194 -11.70 -2.91 0.32
CA LEU A 194 -11.84 -3.11 -1.12
C LEU A 194 -10.89 -4.20 -1.62
N THR A 195 -9.61 -4.14 -1.24
CA THR A 195 -8.59 -5.07 -1.73
C THR A 195 -8.78 -6.49 -1.19
N THR A 196 -9.13 -6.64 0.09
CA THR A 196 -9.49 -7.97 0.65
C THR A 196 -10.72 -8.57 -0.01
N THR A 197 -11.75 -7.76 -0.27
CA THR A 197 -12.95 -8.22 -0.98
C THR A 197 -12.64 -8.57 -2.44
N ALA A 198 -11.81 -7.78 -3.12
CA ALA A 198 -11.39 -8.03 -4.49
C ALA A 198 -10.63 -9.36 -4.62
N VAL A 199 -9.68 -9.65 -3.72
CA VAL A 199 -8.95 -10.94 -3.71
C VAL A 199 -9.91 -12.12 -3.55
N LEU A 200 -10.91 -12.01 -2.65
CA LEU A 200 -11.92 -13.06 -2.47
C LEU A 200 -12.85 -13.20 -3.68
N ASN A 201 -13.20 -12.10 -4.33
CA ASN A 201 -14.01 -12.10 -5.55
C ASN A 201 -13.26 -12.80 -6.70
N ILE A 202 -11.98 -12.48 -6.89
CA ILE A 202 -11.12 -13.12 -7.90
C ILE A 202 -11.04 -14.63 -7.66
N ASN A 203 -10.78 -15.05 -6.42
CA ASN A 203 -10.70 -16.48 -6.08
C ASN A 203 -12.00 -17.23 -6.38
N ALA A 204 -13.15 -16.56 -6.24
CA ALA A 204 -14.46 -17.13 -6.53
C ALA A 204 -14.93 -16.95 -7.98
N SER A 205 -14.06 -16.49 -8.89
CA SER A 205 -14.43 -16.12 -10.28
C SER A 205 -15.59 -15.13 -10.36
N LEU A 206 -15.70 -14.23 -9.39
CA LEU A 206 -16.73 -13.19 -9.32
C LEU A 206 -16.14 -11.86 -9.82
N ASN A 207 -16.73 -11.27 -10.87
CA ASN A 207 -16.32 -9.97 -11.38
C ASN A 207 -17.49 -8.97 -11.27
N THR A 208 -17.59 -8.35 -10.10
CA THR A 208 -18.65 -7.41 -9.75
C THR A 208 -18.06 -6.17 -9.09
N SER A 209 -18.74 -5.03 -9.26
CA SER A 209 -18.37 -3.81 -8.55
C SER A 209 -18.60 -4.00 -7.04
N ILE A 210 -17.69 -3.47 -6.22
CA ILE A 210 -17.78 -3.53 -4.77
C ILE A 210 -18.37 -2.21 -4.26
N ILE A 211 -19.40 -2.28 -3.42
CA ILE A 211 -19.97 -1.10 -2.77
C ILE A 211 -18.98 -0.56 -1.74
N LEU A 212 -18.61 0.72 -1.90
CA LEU A 212 -17.74 1.42 -0.95
C LEU A 212 -18.43 1.56 0.41
N LYS A 213 -17.77 1.12 1.46
CA LYS A 213 -18.20 1.27 2.86
C LYS A 213 -17.19 2.08 3.65
N ASN A 214 -17.65 2.75 4.70
CA ASN A 214 -16.79 3.51 5.60
C ASN A 214 -16.30 2.62 6.76
N PHE A 215 -15.03 2.78 7.12
CA PHE A 215 -14.40 2.11 8.26
C PHE A 215 -13.49 3.09 9.00
N GLY A 216 -13.49 3.01 10.32
CA GLY A 216 -12.55 3.74 11.16
C GLY A 216 -11.12 3.20 11.06
N ASN A 217 -10.17 3.98 11.57
CA ASN A 217 -8.74 3.64 11.56
C ASN A 217 -8.43 2.45 12.49
N ALA A 218 -7.32 1.78 12.22
CA ALA A 218 -6.70 0.88 13.19
C ALA A 218 -6.05 1.72 14.31
N GLU A 219 -6.51 1.58 15.54
CA GLU A 219 -6.10 2.45 16.65
C GLU A 219 -4.71 2.12 17.21
N ASN A 220 -4.36 0.83 17.26
CA ASN A 220 -3.13 0.34 17.88
C ASN A 220 -2.49 -0.77 17.04
N PRO A 221 -1.98 -0.49 15.81
CA PRO A 221 -1.37 -1.50 14.97
C PRO A 221 -0.21 -2.21 15.68
N LEU A 222 -0.13 -3.54 15.54
CA LEU A 222 0.89 -4.37 16.21
C LEU A 222 1.49 -5.37 15.22
N GLU A 223 2.81 -5.31 15.04
CA GLU A 223 3.56 -6.25 14.20
C GLU A 223 4.37 -7.22 15.05
N THR A 224 4.28 -8.50 14.74
CA THR A 224 5.21 -9.53 15.25
C THR A 224 5.61 -10.53 14.18
N ILE A 225 5.37 -10.24 12.89
CA ILE A 225 5.78 -11.15 11.82
C ILE A 225 7.31 -11.25 11.72
N THR A 226 7.82 -12.40 11.27
CA THR A 226 9.16 -12.51 10.70
C THR A 226 9.09 -12.48 9.17
N ASN A 227 10.17 -12.09 8.50
CA ASN A 227 10.25 -12.14 7.04
C ASN A 227 10.03 -13.58 6.53
N GLY A 228 9.17 -13.76 5.53
CA GLY A 228 8.83 -15.09 5.03
C GLY A 228 7.74 -15.08 3.97
N ASN A 229 7.27 -16.26 3.58
CA ASN A 229 6.24 -16.42 2.55
C ASN A 229 4.88 -16.76 3.18
N VAL A 230 3.84 -16.08 2.73
CA VAL A 230 2.43 -16.39 3.00
C VAL A 230 1.83 -17.01 1.74
N ASN A 231 1.38 -18.25 1.80
CA ASN A 231 0.81 -18.95 0.64
C ASN A 231 -0.64 -18.53 0.34
N SER A 232 -1.18 -18.98 -0.79
CA SER A 232 -2.53 -18.60 -1.24
C SER A 232 -3.65 -19.00 -0.31
N THR A 233 -3.63 -20.21 0.21
CA THR A 233 -4.60 -20.65 1.23
C THR A 233 -4.62 -19.71 2.42
N GLU A 234 -3.43 -19.29 2.88
CA GLU A 234 -3.30 -18.42 4.03
C GLU A 234 -3.72 -16.96 3.75
N TYR A 235 -3.26 -16.33 2.66
CA TYR A 235 -3.67 -14.96 2.39
C TYR A 235 -5.17 -14.84 2.06
N LEU A 236 -5.79 -15.89 1.51
CA LEU A 236 -7.24 -15.95 1.29
C LEU A 236 -8.01 -16.04 2.61
N ASP A 237 -7.53 -16.86 3.55
CA ASP A 237 -8.08 -16.91 4.92
C ASP A 237 -7.93 -15.55 5.62
N ILE A 238 -6.76 -14.91 5.53
CA ILE A 238 -6.51 -13.58 6.09
C ILE A 238 -7.48 -12.57 5.47
N ALA A 239 -7.67 -12.56 4.15
CA ALA A 239 -8.60 -11.65 3.48
C ALA A 239 -10.02 -11.82 4.01
N ASN A 240 -10.48 -13.05 4.18
CA ASN A 240 -11.79 -13.37 4.71
C ASN A 240 -11.96 -12.90 6.17
N ARG A 241 -10.97 -13.20 7.04
CA ARG A 241 -10.99 -12.78 8.45
C ARG A 241 -10.98 -11.26 8.59
N VAL A 242 -10.14 -10.56 7.82
CA VAL A 242 -10.05 -9.09 7.82
C VAL A 242 -11.36 -8.48 7.35
N LYS A 243 -11.92 -8.93 6.21
CA LYS A 243 -13.22 -8.46 5.71
C LYS A 243 -14.31 -8.64 6.77
N ASN A 244 -14.43 -9.82 7.37
CA ASN A 244 -15.46 -10.10 8.37
C ASN A 244 -15.29 -9.27 9.64
N PHE A 245 -14.04 -9.07 10.10
CA PHE A 245 -13.75 -8.18 11.22
C PHE A 245 -14.20 -6.75 10.93
N MET A 246 -13.82 -6.19 9.78
CA MET A 246 -14.16 -4.81 9.41
C MET A 246 -15.68 -4.63 9.31
N TYR A 247 -16.39 -5.56 8.68
CA TYR A 247 -17.85 -5.50 8.54
C TYR A 247 -18.59 -5.62 9.88
N SER A 248 -18.02 -6.36 10.85
CA SER A 248 -18.63 -6.55 12.17
C SER A 248 -18.34 -5.40 13.13
N ASN A 249 -17.16 -4.77 13.02
CA ASN A 249 -16.67 -3.79 13.99
C ASN A 249 -16.66 -2.34 13.47
N GLY A 250 -16.82 -2.14 12.16
CA GLY A 250 -16.80 -0.81 11.55
C GLY A 250 -15.44 -0.12 11.57
N VAL A 251 -14.36 -0.82 11.92
CA VAL A 251 -12.98 -0.31 11.98
C VAL A 251 -12.00 -1.28 11.34
N ALA A 252 -10.86 -0.77 10.85
CA ALA A 252 -9.77 -1.61 10.39
C ALA A 252 -9.11 -2.37 11.56
N PRO A 253 -8.68 -3.63 11.36
CA PRO A 253 -8.00 -4.38 12.40
C PRO A 253 -6.60 -3.82 12.67
N ASN A 254 -6.19 -3.85 13.93
CA ASN A 254 -4.80 -3.55 14.33
C ASN A 254 -3.80 -4.55 13.75
N TYR A 255 -4.22 -5.81 13.60
CA TYR A 255 -3.43 -6.87 12.97
C TYR A 255 -4.32 -8.03 12.52
N ALA A 256 -3.79 -8.90 11.68
CA ALA A 256 -4.28 -10.26 11.45
C ALA A 256 -3.21 -11.28 11.87
N SER A 257 -3.62 -12.37 12.51
CA SER A 257 -2.69 -13.47 12.85
C SER A 257 -2.34 -14.29 11.60
N THR A 258 -1.06 -14.60 11.43
CA THR A 258 -0.48 -15.38 10.31
C THR A 258 0.47 -16.45 10.86
N SER A 259 0.95 -17.33 9.99
CA SER A 259 2.01 -18.31 10.24
C SER A 259 3.35 -17.67 10.58
N LEU A 260 3.55 -16.40 10.19
CA LEU A 260 4.77 -15.62 10.45
C LEU A 260 4.68 -14.78 11.74
N GLY A 261 3.47 -14.54 12.27
CA GLY A 261 3.22 -13.69 13.44
C GLY A 261 1.96 -12.82 13.29
N LYS A 262 1.86 -11.71 14.02
CA LYS A 262 0.80 -10.72 13.85
C LYS A 262 1.20 -9.73 12.76
N MET A 263 0.46 -9.73 11.65
CA MET A 263 0.63 -8.80 10.53
C MET A 263 -0.21 -7.54 10.78
N ARG A 264 0.42 -6.39 11.00
CA ARG A 264 -0.23 -5.11 11.31
C ARG A 264 -1.00 -4.54 10.11
N PHE A 265 -1.82 -3.53 10.38
CA PHE A 265 -2.67 -2.83 9.40
C PHE A 265 -1.93 -2.43 8.12
N GLU A 266 -0.76 -1.84 8.24
CA GLU A 266 0.01 -1.31 7.11
C GLU A 266 0.58 -2.43 6.23
N THR A 267 1.10 -3.49 6.86
CA THR A 267 1.55 -4.70 6.17
C THR A 267 0.40 -5.38 5.44
N LEU A 268 -0.80 -5.40 6.01
CA LEU A 268 -2.00 -5.94 5.35
C LEU A 268 -2.29 -5.17 4.06
N ILE A 269 -2.30 -3.83 4.11
CA ILE A 269 -2.55 -3.00 2.92
C ILE A 269 -1.49 -3.24 1.85
N TYR A 270 -0.21 -3.25 2.23
CA TYR A 270 0.87 -3.48 1.27
C TYR A 270 0.79 -4.89 0.66
N THR A 271 0.53 -5.89 1.48
CA THR A 271 0.41 -7.29 1.04
C THR A 271 -0.73 -7.46 0.04
N PHE A 272 -1.93 -6.96 0.34
CA PHE A 272 -3.06 -7.07 -0.59
C PHE A 272 -2.89 -6.20 -1.85
N SER A 273 -2.20 -5.05 -1.73
CA SER A 273 -1.82 -4.25 -2.90
C SER A 273 -0.89 -5.02 -3.84
N ARG A 274 0.10 -5.73 -3.29
CA ARG A 274 1.02 -6.57 -4.07
C ARG A 274 0.34 -7.79 -4.66
N ILE A 275 -0.57 -8.44 -3.94
CA ILE A 275 -1.34 -9.58 -4.48
C ILE A 275 -2.15 -9.15 -5.70
N LEU A 276 -2.89 -8.03 -5.61
CA LEU A 276 -3.70 -7.55 -6.73
C LEU A 276 -2.86 -7.00 -7.88
N ASN A 277 -1.74 -6.33 -7.60
CA ASN A 277 -0.80 -5.95 -8.65
C ASN A 277 -0.20 -7.18 -9.34
N SER A 278 0.20 -8.20 -8.58
CA SER A 278 0.70 -9.48 -9.10
C SER A 278 -0.34 -10.18 -9.97
N TYR A 279 -1.61 -10.19 -9.57
CA TYR A 279 -2.71 -10.72 -10.37
C TYR A 279 -2.80 -10.05 -11.74
N THR A 280 -2.77 -8.71 -11.77
CA THR A 280 -2.87 -7.95 -13.03
C THR A 280 -1.67 -8.18 -13.94
N VAL A 281 -0.45 -8.20 -13.42
CA VAL A 281 0.77 -8.36 -14.25
C VAL A 281 1.04 -9.80 -14.67
N ASN A 282 0.45 -10.79 -14.00
CA ASN A 282 0.62 -12.22 -14.30
C ASN A 282 -0.65 -12.82 -14.92
N ASN A 283 -1.16 -12.20 -15.98
CA ASN A 283 -2.28 -12.72 -16.78
C ASN A 283 -3.50 -13.14 -15.96
N ASN A 284 -3.93 -12.30 -15.02
CA ASN A 284 -5.10 -12.52 -14.18
C ASN A 284 -5.03 -13.82 -13.36
N THR A 285 -3.84 -14.18 -12.87
CA THR A 285 -3.64 -15.34 -12.00
C THR A 285 -3.15 -14.90 -10.63
N LEU A 286 -3.88 -15.31 -9.58
CA LEU A 286 -3.46 -15.04 -8.20
C LEU A 286 -2.12 -15.74 -7.90
N PRO A 287 -1.18 -15.08 -7.18
CA PRO A 287 0.11 -15.68 -6.87
C PRO A 287 -0.05 -16.87 -5.91
N SER A 288 0.77 -17.92 -6.08
CA SER A 288 0.75 -19.09 -5.18
C SER A 288 1.26 -18.76 -3.77
N TYR A 289 2.09 -17.73 -3.63
CA TYR A 289 2.51 -17.13 -2.38
C TYR A 289 2.93 -15.67 -2.57
N ILE A 290 3.02 -14.93 -1.48
CA ILE A 290 3.63 -13.60 -1.44
C ILE A 290 4.69 -13.56 -0.34
N THR A 291 5.85 -13.00 -0.64
CA THR A 291 6.88 -12.73 0.37
C THR A 291 6.49 -11.50 1.16
N VAL A 292 6.37 -11.64 2.47
CA VAL A 292 6.03 -10.58 3.40
C VAL A 292 7.26 -10.30 4.25
N ASN A 293 7.62 -9.02 4.34
CA ASN A 293 8.63 -8.55 5.25
C ASN A 293 7.94 -7.79 6.39
N THR A 294 8.60 -7.72 7.55
CA THR A 294 8.18 -6.81 8.62
C THR A 294 7.97 -5.42 8.04
N TRP A 295 6.83 -4.82 8.36
CA TRP A 295 6.64 -3.39 8.23
C TRP A 295 7.62 -2.71 9.17
N ILE A 296 8.77 -2.38 8.60
CA ILE A 296 9.67 -1.41 9.19
C ILE A 296 8.80 -0.17 9.34
N ASN A 297 8.67 0.29 10.58
CA ASN A 297 7.89 1.47 10.90
C ASN A 297 8.36 2.58 9.95
N GLY A 298 7.51 2.93 8.98
CA GLY A 298 7.60 4.17 8.21
C GLY A 298 7.38 5.42 9.07
N THR A 299 7.84 5.39 10.33
CA THR A 299 8.35 6.53 11.06
C THR A 299 9.45 6.01 11.98
N ASN A 300 10.64 5.85 11.41
CA ASN A 300 11.89 6.03 12.14
C ASN A 300 12.04 7.46 12.69
N VAL A 301 10.99 8.27 12.64
CA VAL A 301 10.91 9.66 13.07
C VAL A 301 11.03 9.71 14.60
N ILE A 302 12.19 10.15 15.06
CA ILE A 302 12.48 10.34 16.49
C ILE A 302 11.98 11.70 17.00
N GLY A 303 11.57 12.59 16.09
CA GLY A 303 10.89 13.83 16.45
C GLY A 303 10.57 14.71 15.25
N SER A 304 9.62 15.63 15.44
CA SER A 304 9.16 16.54 14.39
C SER A 304 8.76 17.91 14.94
N THR A 305 8.75 18.90 14.04
CA THR A 305 8.27 20.27 14.26
C THR A 305 7.46 20.72 13.05
N LEU A 306 6.95 21.95 13.07
CA LEU A 306 6.30 22.58 11.92
C LEU A 306 7.24 22.84 10.72
N PHE A 307 8.56 22.70 10.90
CA PHE A 307 9.55 22.97 9.86
C PHE A 307 10.37 21.74 9.43
N GLY A 308 10.02 20.56 9.92
CA GLY A 308 10.64 19.31 9.48
C GLY A 308 10.60 18.22 10.53
N TYR A 309 11.32 17.14 10.27
CA TYR A 309 11.41 15.98 11.16
C TYR A 309 12.78 15.31 11.06
N VAL A 310 13.10 14.47 12.03
CA VAL A 310 14.33 13.68 12.06
C VAL A 310 13.95 12.22 12.12
N GLU A 311 14.52 11.43 11.21
CA GLU A 311 14.40 9.97 11.22
C GLU A 311 15.73 9.27 11.53
N LYS A 312 15.67 8.03 12.01
CA LYS A 312 16.80 7.20 12.39
C LYS A 312 16.70 5.80 11.77
N ALA A 313 17.60 5.42 10.89
CA ALA A 313 17.65 4.09 10.28
C ALA A 313 18.87 3.28 10.73
N PHE A 314 18.82 1.96 10.53
CA PHE A 314 19.85 1.01 10.97
C PHE A 314 20.32 0.14 9.81
N TYR A 315 21.63 -0.03 9.68
CA TYR A 315 22.28 -0.82 8.63
C TYR A 315 23.45 -1.64 9.20
N GLY A 316 23.92 -2.62 8.44
CA GLY A 316 25.05 -3.46 8.83
C GLY A 316 24.69 -4.55 9.84
N ASN A 317 25.69 -4.98 10.60
CA ASN A 317 25.54 -6.01 11.62
C ASN A 317 24.89 -5.45 12.89
N LEU A 318 23.56 -5.56 12.99
CA LEU A 318 22.77 -5.02 14.09
C LEU A 318 23.09 -5.62 15.48
N THR A 319 23.85 -6.72 15.54
CA THR A 319 24.28 -7.34 16.79
C THR A 319 25.69 -6.94 17.23
N SER A 320 26.41 -6.18 16.39
CA SER A 320 27.73 -5.67 16.73
C SER A 320 27.65 -4.66 17.89
N ASN A 321 28.58 -4.77 18.84
CA ASN A 321 28.79 -3.75 19.87
C ASN A 321 29.58 -2.54 19.36
N GLN A 322 30.14 -2.63 18.15
CA GLN A 322 30.84 -1.54 17.49
C GLN A 322 29.85 -0.73 16.65
N THR A 323 29.43 0.42 17.17
CA THR A 323 28.41 1.27 16.54
C THR A 323 29.02 2.54 15.93
N ILE A 324 28.86 2.69 14.62
CA ILE A 324 29.13 3.94 13.89
C ILE A 324 27.81 4.71 13.73
N VAL A 325 27.80 5.99 14.07
CA VAL A 325 26.66 6.87 13.81
C VAL A 325 27.00 7.86 12.71
N LEU A 326 26.07 8.03 11.77
CA LEU A 326 26.12 9.01 10.69
C LEU A 326 25.00 10.03 10.85
N ILE A 327 25.29 11.30 10.63
CA ILE A 327 24.29 12.37 10.58
C ILE A 327 24.33 12.98 9.19
N VAL A 328 23.15 13.15 8.57
CA VAL A 328 22.97 13.78 7.26
C VAL A 328 21.75 14.70 7.25
N GLY A 329 21.71 15.65 6.32
CA GLY A 329 20.53 16.49 6.09
C GLY A 329 20.42 17.72 6.99
N ILE A 330 21.40 17.99 7.85
CA ILE A 330 21.43 19.20 8.69
C ILE A 330 21.33 20.46 7.82
N HIS A 331 21.97 20.46 6.65
CA HIS A 331 21.84 21.52 5.65
C HIS A 331 21.17 20.98 4.37
N PRO A 332 19.92 21.39 4.06
CA PRO A 332 19.15 20.79 2.95
C PRO A 332 19.77 20.95 1.56
N LEU A 333 20.62 21.97 1.38
CA LEU A 333 21.28 22.27 0.10
C LEU A 333 22.54 21.43 -0.16
N GLU A 334 22.95 20.60 0.80
CA GLU A 334 24.14 19.72 0.76
C GLU A 334 23.75 18.27 0.44
N ASN A 335 22.64 18.07 -0.29
CA ASN A 335 21.95 16.78 -0.41
C ASN A 335 22.67 15.70 -1.23
N GLY A 336 23.73 16.02 -1.96
CA GLY A 336 24.41 15.07 -2.84
C GLY A 336 25.08 13.95 -2.05
N ILE A 337 25.93 14.30 -1.09
CA ILE A 337 26.67 13.38 -0.24
C ILE A 337 25.74 12.66 0.73
N HIS A 338 24.70 13.34 1.21
CA HIS A 338 23.67 12.73 2.06
C HIS A 338 23.03 11.53 1.34
N THR A 339 22.59 11.74 0.10
CA THR A 339 21.98 10.69 -0.73
C THR A 339 22.98 9.57 -1.02
N ALA A 340 24.22 9.92 -1.35
CA ALA A 340 25.27 8.95 -1.65
C ALA A 340 25.61 8.05 -0.45
N ILE A 341 25.69 8.62 0.76
CA ILE A 341 25.92 7.85 2.00
C ILE A 341 24.77 6.89 2.29
N ILE A 342 23.52 7.35 2.16
CA ILE A 342 22.34 6.49 2.35
C ILE A 342 22.37 5.31 1.37
N ASN A 343 22.66 5.57 0.09
CA ASN A 343 22.76 4.52 -0.93
C ASN A 343 23.90 3.53 -0.66
N ALA A 344 25.06 4.02 -0.19
CA ALA A 344 26.19 3.18 0.18
C ALA A 344 25.82 2.24 1.34
N LEU A 345 25.16 2.76 2.39
CA LEU A 345 24.67 1.93 3.50
C LEU A 345 23.65 0.89 3.05
N ILE A 346 22.67 1.27 2.22
CA ILE A 346 21.64 0.34 1.70
C ILE A 346 22.31 -0.80 0.91
N SER A 347 23.21 -0.46 -0.01
CA SER A 347 23.84 -1.45 -0.89
C SER A 347 24.81 -2.39 -0.16
N LYS A 348 25.48 -1.90 0.89
CA LYS A 348 26.49 -2.66 1.65
C LYS A 348 25.93 -3.33 2.92
N SER A 349 24.69 -3.04 3.31
CA SER A 349 24.14 -3.42 4.62
C SER A 349 24.37 -4.89 5.01
N SER A 350 24.24 -5.84 4.06
CA SER A 350 24.44 -7.26 4.34
C SER A 350 25.89 -7.70 4.59
N SER A 351 26.88 -6.87 4.24
CA SER A 351 28.31 -7.22 4.33
C SER A 351 29.08 -6.44 5.40
N LEU A 352 28.49 -5.38 5.97
CA LEU A 352 29.16 -4.56 6.98
C LEU A 352 29.32 -5.32 8.30
N ALA A 353 30.53 -5.28 8.86
CA ALA A 353 30.86 -5.95 10.12
C ALA A 353 30.36 -5.18 11.36
N LYS A 354 30.27 -3.85 11.25
CA LYS A 354 29.80 -2.95 12.31
C LYS A 354 28.31 -2.66 12.22
N ARG A 355 27.77 -2.13 13.31
CA ARG A 355 26.42 -1.58 13.38
C ARG A 355 26.45 -0.13 12.93
N PHE A 356 25.68 0.22 11.91
CA PHE A 356 25.52 1.59 11.45
C PHE A 356 24.16 2.14 11.84
N VAL A 357 24.14 3.32 12.45
CA VAL A 357 22.93 4.09 12.73
C VAL A 357 23.03 5.40 11.96
N ILE A 358 22.00 5.74 11.19
CA ILE A 358 21.99 7.02 10.45
C ILE A 358 20.80 7.87 10.85
N TYR A 359 21.07 9.11 11.27
CA TYR A 359 20.09 10.14 11.50
C TYR A 359 19.95 11.01 10.24
N MET A 360 18.73 11.11 9.72
CA MET A 360 18.42 11.88 8.52
C MET A 360 17.48 13.03 8.90
N VAL A 361 17.93 14.26 8.68
CA VAL A 361 17.14 15.46 8.94
C VAL A 361 16.42 15.91 7.69
N HIS A 362 15.09 16.02 7.79
CA HIS A 362 14.19 16.42 6.72
C HIS A 362 13.60 17.80 6.99
N VAL A 363 14.21 18.84 6.43
CA VAL A 363 13.67 20.21 6.51
C VAL A 363 12.56 20.37 5.48
N THR A 364 11.34 20.62 5.94
CA THR A 364 10.15 20.74 5.07
C THR A 364 9.71 22.19 4.84
N LYS A 365 10.20 23.13 5.65
CA LYS A 365 9.91 24.56 5.53
C LYS A 365 11.18 25.34 5.21
N ASP A 366 11.09 26.22 4.20
CA ASP A 366 12.18 27.08 3.75
C ASP A 366 13.46 26.31 3.33
N ALA A 367 13.33 25.05 2.91
CA ALA A 367 14.46 24.17 2.62
C ALA A 367 15.39 24.70 1.51
N SER A 368 14.86 25.51 0.58
CA SER A 368 15.64 26.15 -0.49
C SER A 368 16.27 27.49 -0.09
N ASP A 369 15.90 28.06 1.06
CA ASP A 369 16.51 29.27 1.60
C ASP A 369 17.77 28.87 2.38
N TYR A 370 18.93 29.36 1.94
CA TYR A 370 20.22 29.01 2.54
C TYR A 370 20.27 29.29 4.05
N SER A 371 19.71 30.41 4.53
CA SER A 371 19.82 30.78 5.94
C SER A 371 18.76 30.10 6.79
N LYS A 372 17.51 30.10 6.32
CA LYS A 372 16.37 29.54 7.08
C LYS A 372 16.37 28.02 7.06
N GLY A 373 16.58 27.40 5.90
CA GLY A 373 16.62 25.95 5.76
C GLY A 373 17.76 25.35 6.58
N ARG A 374 18.94 25.97 6.54
CA ARG A 374 20.08 25.63 7.40
C ARG A 374 19.74 25.71 8.89
N MET A 375 19.16 26.82 9.34
CA MET A 375 18.80 26.97 10.76
C MET A 375 17.75 25.95 11.19
N ASN A 376 16.73 25.68 10.35
CA ASN A 376 15.72 24.68 10.62
C ASN A 376 16.33 23.28 10.80
N GLY A 377 17.25 22.88 9.92
CA GLY A 377 17.93 21.59 10.04
C GLY A 377 18.84 21.50 11.28
N GLN A 378 19.57 22.56 11.60
CA GLN A 378 20.35 22.66 12.84
C GLN A 378 19.46 22.50 14.09
N LEU A 379 18.30 23.16 14.14
CA LEU A 379 17.36 23.05 15.26
C LEU A 379 16.70 21.67 15.36
N LEU A 380 16.40 21.03 14.23
CA LEU A 380 15.91 19.65 14.22
C LEU A 380 16.95 18.68 14.78
N GLY A 381 18.20 18.78 14.33
CA GLY A 381 19.30 17.99 14.85
C GLY A 381 19.53 18.23 16.35
N GLN A 382 19.52 19.49 16.78
CA GLN A 382 19.68 19.87 18.17
C GLN A 382 18.58 19.29 19.07
N ASN A 383 17.32 19.36 18.62
CA ASN A 383 16.18 18.96 19.45
C ASN A 383 15.97 17.45 19.50
N PHE A 384 16.42 16.69 18.48
CA PHE A 384 16.06 15.27 18.37
C PHE A 384 17.26 14.32 18.24
N ILE A 385 18.35 14.71 17.58
CA ILE A 385 19.55 13.86 17.47
C ILE A 385 20.36 13.93 18.75
N VAL A 386 20.71 15.15 19.18
CA VAL A 386 21.56 15.38 20.37
C VAL A 386 21.07 14.64 21.61
N PRO A 387 19.76 14.64 21.97
CA PRO A 387 19.30 13.90 23.15
C PRO A 387 19.17 12.38 22.95
N ASP A 388 19.05 11.89 21.71
CA ASP A 388 18.81 10.47 21.40
C ASP A 388 20.11 9.68 21.22
N ILE A 389 21.13 10.31 20.65
CA ILE A 389 22.34 9.64 20.14
C ILE A 389 23.13 8.85 21.17
N ALA A 390 23.18 9.28 22.43
CA ALA A 390 23.91 8.57 23.49
C ALA A 390 23.35 7.16 23.75
N SER A 391 22.05 6.94 23.49
CA SER A 391 21.42 5.63 23.64
C SER A 391 21.97 4.58 22.68
N GLU A 392 22.59 5.02 21.58
CA GLU A 392 23.17 4.16 20.56
C GLU A 392 24.57 3.65 20.90
N ASN A 393 25.17 4.15 21.99
CA ASN A 393 26.54 3.84 22.43
C ASN A 393 27.56 3.90 21.27
N PRO A 394 27.65 5.02 20.52
CA PRO A 394 28.55 5.11 19.38
C PRO A 394 30.02 5.08 19.79
N MET A 395 30.83 4.35 19.04
CA MET A 395 32.29 4.51 19.08
C MET A 395 32.74 5.77 18.34
N LEU A 396 32.02 6.15 17.28
CA LEU A 396 32.28 7.31 16.46
C LEU A 396 30.97 7.86 15.88
N VAL A 397 30.83 9.18 15.92
CA VAL A 397 29.81 9.95 15.21
C VAL A 397 30.48 10.73 14.08
N VAL A 398 29.96 10.62 12.86
CA VAL A 398 30.38 11.44 11.73
C VAL A 398 29.20 12.26 11.22
N ASP A 399 29.35 13.58 11.30
CA ASP A 399 28.38 14.55 10.78
C ASP A 399 28.82 15.00 9.37
N ASN A 400 28.01 14.69 8.37
CA ASN A 400 28.43 14.71 6.97
C ASN A 400 27.86 15.93 6.23
N HIS A 401 28.74 16.67 5.57
CA HIS A 401 28.46 17.98 5.00
C HIS A 401 29.07 18.17 3.61
N GLU A 402 28.63 19.23 2.93
CA GLU A 402 29.25 19.74 1.71
C GLU A 402 29.62 21.23 1.83
N ASN A 403 30.74 21.61 1.22
CA ASN A 403 31.22 22.99 1.20
C ASN A 403 31.60 23.46 -0.22
N LYS A 404 31.77 24.77 -0.37
CA LYS A 404 32.15 25.41 -1.63
C LYS A 404 33.67 25.66 -1.75
N GLY A 405 34.49 24.96 -0.97
CA GLY A 405 35.94 25.10 -0.95
C GLY A 405 36.39 26.54 -0.66
N ASN A 406 37.21 27.10 -1.56
CA ASN A 406 37.71 28.48 -1.46
C ASN A 406 36.58 29.53 -1.34
N GLU A 407 35.39 29.30 -1.93
CA GLU A 407 34.25 30.21 -1.79
C GLU A 407 33.71 30.24 -0.34
N SER A 408 33.94 29.18 0.42
CA SER A 408 33.65 29.10 1.87
C SER A 408 34.81 29.60 2.74
N GLY A 409 35.92 30.04 2.13
CA GLY A 409 37.13 30.44 2.82
C GLY A 409 37.98 29.28 3.33
N TYR A 410 37.73 28.05 2.85
CA TYR A 410 38.43 26.84 3.30
C TYR A 410 39.65 26.55 2.43
N THR A 411 40.73 26.08 3.05
CA THR A 411 41.96 25.65 2.35
C THR A 411 41.77 24.35 1.59
N TYR A 412 40.93 23.45 2.10
CA TYR A 412 40.63 22.15 1.51
C TYR A 412 39.13 22.03 1.28
N SER A 413 38.72 21.48 0.13
CA SER A 413 37.31 21.18 -0.16
C SER A 413 36.86 19.81 0.35
N ARG A 414 37.82 18.94 0.74
CA ARG A 414 37.58 17.62 1.31
C ARG A 414 38.44 17.41 2.53
N PHE A 415 37.83 17.21 3.69
CA PHE A 415 38.57 17.07 4.94
C PHE A 415 37.75 16.39 6.03
N LEU A 416 38.46 15.92 7.04
CA LEU A 416 37.91 15.57 8.33
C LEU A 416 38.18 16.72 9.31
N TYR A 417 37.16 17.13 10.04
CA TYR A 417 37.27 18.11 11.11
C TYR A 417 37.00 17.44 12.47
N PRO A 418 38.07 17.14 13.24
CA PRO A 418 37.95 16.56 14.57
C PRO A 418 37.30 17.51 15.59
N ILE A 419 36.16 17.12 16.16
CA ILE A 419 35.42 17.95 17.14
C ILE A 419 35.81 17.60 18.58
N SER A 420 35.80 16.33 18.96
CA SER A 420 36.11 15.93 20.35
C SER A 420 37.60 16.09 20.73
N ASN A 421 38.48 16.32 19.75
CA ASN A 421 39.93 16.57 19.89
C ASN A 421 40.64 15.68 20.93
N THR A 422 40.31 14.39 20.95
CA THR A 422 40.95 13.37 21.80
C THR A 422 41.94 12.53 20.99
N THR A 423 42.79 11.75 21.67
CA THR A 423 43.69 10.79 21.00
C THR A 423 42.91 9.81 20.11
N ILE A 424 41.80 9.25 20.60
CA ILE A 424 40.99 8.30 19.81
C ILE A 424 40.34 8.96 18.60
N THR A 425 39.89 10.21 18.73
CA THR A 425 39.36 11.00 17.60
C THR A 425 40.40 11.13 16.48
N MET A 426 41.66 11.39 16.85
CA MET A 426 42.75 11.51 15.90
C MET A 426 43.18 10.16 15.31
N THR A 427 43.12 9.07 16.09
CA THR A 427 43.35 7.70 15.60
C THR A 427 42.37 7.37 14.49
N TYR A 428 41.06 7.49 14.75
CA TYR A 428 40.04 7.22 13.73
C TYR A 428 40.17 8.12 12.51
N ALA A 429 40.47 9.41 12.69
CA ALA A 429 40.70 10.30 11.55
C ALA A 429 41.87 9.84 10.66
N ASN A 430 42.97 9.37 11.26
CA ASN A 430 44.12 8.86 10.51
C ASN A 430 43.84 7.52 9.82
N GLU A 431 43.06 6.64 10.46
CA GLU A 431 42.60 5.38 9.85
C GLU A 431 41.72 5.65 8.63
N ILE A 432 40.77 6.58 8.74
CA ILE A 432 39.94 7.01 7.60
C ILE A 432 40.81 7.59 6.49
N ILE A 433 41.78 8.45 6.80
CA ILE A 433 42.71 9.02 5.80
C ILE A 433 43.58 7.95 5.14
N THR A 434 43.88 6.85 5.82
CA THR A 434 44.64 5.74 5.22
C THR A 434 43.86 5.12 4.06
N GLU A 435 42.55 4.94 4.23
CA GLU A 435 41.65 4.45 3.18
C GLU A 435 41.24 5.56 2.17
N MET A 436 41.23 6.81 2.62
CA MET A 436 40.84 7.99 1.83
C MET A 436 41.97 9.05 1.81
N PRO A 437 43.11 8.77 1.12
CA PRO A 437 44.32 9.60 1.21
C PRO A 437 44.19 11.00 0.60
N PHE A 438 43.06 11.30 -0.04
CA PHE A 438 42.73 12.63 -0.54
C PHE A 438 42.14 13.55 0.54
N LEU A 439 41.85 13.04 1.75
CA LEU A 439 41.36 13.83 2.87
C LEU A 439 42.51 14.46 3.66
N ALA A 440 42.31 15.70 4.10
CA ALA A 440 43.14 16.36 5.08
C ALA A 440 42.45 16.36 6.45
N VAL A 441 43.22 16.37 7.55
CA VAL A 441 42.70 16.83 8.84
C VAL A 441 42.74 18.36 8.85
N TYR A 442 41.59 19.00 9.02
CA TYR A 442 41.48 20.45 8.91
C TYR A 442 40.43 21.03 9.85
N THR A 443 40.73 22.17 10.45
CA THR A 443 39.77 22.98 11.21
C THR A 443 39.43 24.23 10.40
N PRO A 444 38.19 24.36 9.90
CA PRO A 444 37.79 25.53 9.13
C PRO A 444 37.79 26.80 10.00
N PRO A 445 38.08 27.98 9.44
CA PRO A 445 38.02 29.24 10.18
C PRO A 445 36.56 29.63 10.49
N ASN A 446 36.27 29.99 11.74
CA ASN A 446 34.98 30.51 12.22
C ASN A 446 33.74 29.62 11.93
N PRO A 447 33.74 28.32 12.29
CA PRO A 447 32.60 27.45 12.02
C PRO A 447 31.40 27.82 12.89
N THR A 448 30.23 28.04 12.28
CA THR A 448 29.01 28.45 13.00
C THR A 448 27.95 27.36 13.13
N SER A 449 28.03 26.27 12.36
CA SER A 449 27.07 25.15 12.43
C SER A 449 27.32 24.19 13.61
N PRO A 450 28.57 23.81 13.92
CA PRO A 450 28.82 22.74 14.90
C PRO A 450 28.24 22.99 16.29
N GLN A 451 28.01 24.25 16.69
CA GLN A 451 27.45 24.62 17.99
C GLN A 451 26.03 24.06 18.25
N TYR A 452 25.29 23.67 17.22
CA TYR A 452 23.90 23.19 17.36
C TYR A 452 23.81 21.67 17.56
N VAL A 453 24.68 20.90 16.92
CA VAL A 453 24.56 19.43 16.86
C VAL A 453 25.87 18.77 17.27
N THR A 454 26.92 18.96 16.48
CA THR A 454 28.17 18.20 16.59
C THR A 454 28.96 18.48 17.87
N ILE A 455 29.08 19.76 18.29
CA ILE A 455 29.74 20.14 19.56
C ILE A 455 28.93 19.64 20.77
N PRO A 456 27.59 19.84 20.84
CA PRO A 456 26.77 19.24 21.90
C PRO A 456 26.93 17.72 22.04
N ILE A 457 27.07 16.99 20.93
CA ILE A 457 27.32 15.53 20.95
C ILE A 457 28.72 15.25 21.52
N ALA A 458 29.75 15.95 21.06
CA ALA A 458 31.11 15.80 21.59
C ALA A 458 31.20 16.11 23.09
N ASN A 459 30.44 17.09 23.58
CA ASN A 459 30.36 17.44 25.00
C ASN A 459 29.73 16.35 25.88
N GLN A 460 29.04 15.37 25.28
CA GLN A 460 28.56 14.16 25.98
C GLN A 460 29.67 13.12 26.17
N GLY A 461 30.90 13.40 25.74
CA GLY A 461 32.03 12.47 25.78
C GLY A 461 32.08 11.52 24.59
N ILE A 462 31.26 11.76 23.56
CA ILE A 462 31.18 10.92 22.36
C ILE A 462 32.25 11.36 21.35
N THR A 463 33.02 10.42 20.83
CA THR A 463 34.01 10.67 19.77
C THR A 463 33.30 11.14 18.50
N THR A 464 33.61 12.36 18.05
CA THR A 464 32.86 13.02 16.97
C THR A 464 33.78 13.69 15.95
N LEU A 465 33.48 13.48 14.67
CA LEU A 465 34.12 14.08 13.51
C LEU A 465 33.07 14.76 12.62
N ILE A 466 33.48 15.78 11.89
CA ILE A 466 32.75 16.27 10.71
C ILE A 466 33.48 15.76 9.46
N TYR A 467 32.72 15.23 8.50
CA TYR A 467 33.20 14.90 7.17
C TYR A 467 32.67 15.90 6.16
N GLU A 468 33.58 16.57 5.45
CA GLU A 468 33.26 17.65 4.53
C GLU A 468 33.68 17.26 3.11
N THR A 469 32.76 17.41 2.15
CA THR A 469 32.99 17.12 0.72
C THR A 469 32.71 18.35 -0.16
N TYR A 470 33.09 18.29 -1.43
CA TYR A 470 32.93 19.43 -2.32
C TYR A 470 31.54 19.45 -2.96
N LEU A 471 30.78 20.55 -2.72
CA LEU A 471 29.40 20.72 -3.18
C LEU A 471 29.25 20.50 -4.70
N TYR A 472 30.24 20.95 -5.48
CA TYR A 472 30.19 20.93 -6.94
C TYR A 472 30.74 19.65 -7.57
N ASP A 473 31.03 18.62 -6.78
CA ASP A 473 31.40 17.31 -7.31
C ASP A 473 30.27 16.68 -8.14
N SER A 474 30.66 15.86 -9.11
CA SER A 474 29.70 15.03 -9.84
C SER A 474 29.03 14.02 -8.91
N VAL A 475 27.81 13.59 -9.26
CA VAL A 475 27.08 12.55 -8.51
C VAL A 475 27.92 11.29 -8.35
N SER A 476 28.56 10.81 -9.42
CA SER A 476 29.44 9.63 -9.37
C SER A 476 30.63 9.82 -8.43
N LYS A 477 31.22 11.01 -8.34
CA LYS A 477 32.31 11.26 -7.38
C LYS A 477 31.81 11.21 -5.94
N LYS A 478 30.61 11.75 -5.67
CA LYS A 478 29.98 11.67 -4.34
C LYS A 478 29.63 10.23 -3.96
N GLU A 479 29.17 9.43 -4.92
CA GLU A 479 28.94 7.99 -4.75
C GLU A 479 30.24 7.24 -4.43
N ASP A 480 31.32 7.50 -5.17
CA ASP A 480 32.64 6.90 -4.90
C ASP A 480 33.15 7.27 -3.49
N ASP A 481 33.08 8.56 -3.13
CA ASP A 481 33.54 9.06 -1.83
C ASP A 481 32.70 8.50 -0.68
N ALA A 482 31.37 8.37 -0.85
CA ALA A 482 30.50 7.74 0.13
C ALA A 482 30.81 6.24 0.31
N ASN A 483 31.05 5.52 -0.78
CA ASN A 483 31.41 4.11 -0.72
C ASN A 483 32.72 3.89 0.04
N LEU A 484 33.75 4.69 -0.25
CA LEU A 484 35.03 4.64 0.46
C LEU A 484 34.90 5.02 1.93
N LEU A 485 34.08 6.02 2.25
CA LEU A 485 33.82 6.41 3.64
C LEU A 485 33.20 5.25 4.43
N ILE A 486 32.17 4.59 3.89
CA ILE A 486 31.52 3.47 4.57
C ILE A 486 32.51 2.30 4.76
N ASP A 487 33.34 2.00 3.77
CA ASP A 487 34.38 0.95 3.89
C ASP A 487 35.40 1.30 4.98
N ALA A 488 35.89 2.54 5.00
CA ALA A 488 36.85 3.01 5.99
C ALA A 488 36.28 2.94 7.42
N LEU A 489 35.03 3.33 7.60
CA LEU A 489 34.33 3.27 8.89
C LEU A 489 34.14 1.82 9.36
N ASP A 490 33.82 0.91 8.45
CA ASP A 490 33.56 -0.50 8.78
C ASP A 490 34.82 -1.25 9.24
N ILE A 491 36.03 -0.75 8.92
CA ILE A 491 37.31 -1.38 9.31
C ILE A 491 38.03 -0.72 10.49
N LEU A 492 37.54 0.41 11.02
CA LEU A 492 38.11 1.08 12.20
C LEU A 492 38.39 0.13 13.36
N GLN A 493 39.52 0.32 14.04
CA GLN A 493 39.95 -0.51 15.18
C GLN A 493 39.76 0.24 16.50
N ASP A 494 39.19 -0.43 17.51
CA ASP A 494 38.97 0.15 18.85
C ASP A 494 40.24 0.33 19.69
#